data_AF-A0A3S1AKV1-F1
#
_entry.id   AF-A0A3S1AKV1-F1
#
_cell.length_a   1.000
_cell.length_b   1.000
_cell.length_c   1.000
_cell.angle_alpha   90.00
_cell.angle_beta   90.00
_cell.angle_gamma   90.00
#
_symmetry.space_group_name_H-M   'P 1'
#
loop_
_entity.id
_entity.type
_entity.pdbx_description
1 polymer ?
#
loop_
_entity_poly.entity_id
_entity_poly.type
_entity_poly.pdbx_seq_one_letter_code
_entity_poly.pdbx_strand_id
1 'polypeptide(L)' 'MNKCMGENHVSKIAKLREEQGLTQRQIAERLGVDVSTVRNWEKSRDGVKMFVRVARLCELFNCQPVDLFEEENIAND' A
#
# COMPACT_ATOMS: atom_id res chain seq x y z
N MET A 1 23.14 18.04 0.99
CA MET A 1 22.32 16.96 1.58
C MET A 1 21.09 17.60 2.20
N ASN A 2 20.03 17.80 1.41
CA ASN A 2 18.82 18.46 1.92
C ASN A 2 17.98 17.44 2.68
N LYS A 3 18.06 17.53 4.01
CA LYS A 3 17.09 16.92 4.92
C LYS A 3 15.81 17.74 4.82
N CYS A 4 14.96 17.44 3.84
CA CYS A 4 13.70 18.13 3.63
C CYS A 4 12.77 17.93 4.83
N MET A 5 12.04 19.00 5.16
CA MET A 5 11.06 19.08 6.24
C MET A 5 10.11 17.88 6.23
N GLY A 6 9.80 17.35 7.41
CA GLY A 6 9.02 16.13 7.56
C GLY A 6 7.60 16.28 6.99
N GLU A 7 7.36 15.71 5.82
CA GLU A 7 6.02 15.56 5.26
C GLU A 7 5.21 14.56 6.11
N ASN A 8 4.12 15.05 6.72
CA ASN A 8 3.21 14.19 7.47
C ASN A 8 2.16 13.59 6.53
N HIS A 9 2.32 12.32 6.19
CA HIS A 9 1.40 11.59 5.34
C HIS A 9 0.39 10.82 6.19
N VAL A 10 -0.88 10.88 5.80
CA VAL A 10 -2.00 10.19 6.46
C VAL A 10 -2.61 9.19 5.49
N SER A 11 -3.01 8.02 6.00
CA SER A 11 -3.67 6.98 5.20
C SER A 11 -5.02 7.46 4.69
N LYS A 12 -5.31 7.21 3.40
CA LYS A 12 -6.62 7.44 2.79
C LYS A 12 -7.41 6.14 2.57
N ILE A 13 -6.89 4.99 3.01
CA ILE A 13 -7.48 3.69 2.72
C ILE A 13 -8.90 3.56 3.30
N ALA A 14 -9.11 3.99 4.54
CA ALA A 14 -10.43 3.95 5.17
C ALA A 14 -11.47 4.74 4.37
N LYS A 15 -11.10 5.95 3.91
CA LYS A 15 -11.96 6.81 3.09
C LYS A 15 -12.32 6.14 1.77
N LEU A 16 -11.33 5.63 1.03
CA LEU A 16 -11.54 4.96 -0.26
C LEU A 16 -12.40 3.71 -0.12
N ARG A 17 -12.19 2.95 0.96
CA ARG A 17 -12.98 1.76 1.28
C ARG A 17 -14.45 2.12 1.55
N GLU A 18 -14.69 3.19 2.33
CA GLU A 18 -16.03 3.67 2.67
C GLU A 18 -16.78 4.25 1.47
N GLU A 19 -16.09 4.96 0.58
CA GLU A 19 -16.64 5.46 -0.70
C GLU A 19 -17.14 4.31 -1.59
N GLN A 20 -16.58 3.11 -1.44
CA GLN A 20 -17.00 1.90 -2.16
C GLN A 20 -17.97 1.03 -1.37
N GLY A 21 -18.40 1.44 -0.16
CA GLY A 21 -19.31 0.65 0.69
C GLY A 21 -18.70 -0.66 1.20
N LEU A 22 -17.37 -0.75 1.28
CA LEU A 22 -16.66 -1.96 1.69
C LEU A 22 -16.31 -1.94 3.19
N THR A 23 -16.26 -3.13 3.81
CA THR A 23 -15.75 -3.34 5.18
C THR A 23 -14.27 -3.72 5.16
N GLN A 24 -13.56 -3.50 6.27
CA GLN A 24 -12.14 -3.92 6.38
C GLN A 24 -11.96 -5.41 6.06
N ARG A 25 -12.92 -6.25 6.48
CA ARG A 25 -12.94 -7.69 6.20
C ARG A 25 -13.04 -7.99 4.71
N GLN A 26 -13.89 -7.30 3.96
CA GLN A 26 -14.00 -7.50 2.52
C GLN A 26 -12.72 -7.11 1.76
N ILE A 27 -11.99 -6.08 2.21
CA ILE A 27 -10.68 -5.75 1.64
C ILE A 27 -9.67 -6.86 1.95
N ALA A 28 -9.63 -7.32 3.19
CA ALA A 28 -8.76 -8.41 3.62
C ALA A 28 -8.99 -9.70 2.81
N GLU A 29 -10.25 -10.11 2.64
CA GLU A 29 -10.65 -11.27 1.85
C GLU A 29 -10.21 -11.15 0.38
N ARG A 30 -10.43 -9.99 -0.25
CA ARG A 30 -10.06 -9.75 -1.66
C ARG A 30 -8.55 -9.76 -1.90
N LEU A 31 -7.77 -9.35 -0.91
CA LEU A 31 -6.31 -9.23 -1.00
C LEU A 31 -5.58 -10.43 -0.37
N GLY A 32 -6.29 -11.41 0.20
CA GLY A 32 -5.68 -12.56 0.85
C GLY A 32 -4.85 -12.21 2.10
N VAL A 33 -5.21 -11.16 2.84
CA VAL A 33 -4.50 -10.70 4.05
C VAL A 33 -5.40 -10.75 5.28
N ASP A 34 -4.82 -10.69 6.47
CA ASP A 34 -5.58 -10.59 7.71
C ASP A 34 -6.26 -9.20 7.87
N VAL A 35 -7.42 -9.16 8.53
CA VAL A 35 -8.16 -7.91 8.78
C VAL A 35 -7.35 -6.91 9.61
N SER A 36 -6.49 -7.39 10.51
CA SER A 36 -5.57 -6.54 11.28
C SER A 36 -4.53 -5.85 10.39
N THR A 37 -4.11 -6.47 9.29
CA THR A 37 -3.23 -5.85 8.29
C THR A 37 -3.91 -4.65 7.63
N VAL A 38 -5.17 -4.78 7.22
CA VAL A 38 -5.95 -3.66 6.66
C VAL A 38 -6.13 -2.55 7.70
N ARG A 39 -6.49 -2.90 8.94
CA ARG A 39 -6.58 -1.95 10.05
C ARG A 39 -5.26 -1.21 10.28
N ASN A 40 -4.13 -1.90 10.19
CA ASN A 40 -2.81 -1.31 10.35
C ASN A 40 -2.50 -0.34 9.20
N TRP A 41 -2.87 -0.66 7.96
CA TRP A 41 -2.73 0.29 6.85
C TRP A 41 -3.58 1.54 7.02
N GLU A 42 -4.75 1.43 7.64
CA GLU A 42 -5.65 2.56 7.92
C GLU A 42 -5.18 3.44 9.09
N LYS A 43 -4.56 2.85 10.12
CA LYS A 43 -4.19 3.55 11.37
C LYS A 43 -2.71 3.88 11.53
N SER A 44 -1.81 3.09 10.94
CA SER A 44 -0.37 3.20 11.18
C SER A 44 0.31 4.14 10.19
N ARG A 45 1.31 4.88 10.69
CA ARG A 45 2.22 5.67 9.85
C ARG A 45 3.14 4.80 9.00
N ASP A 46 3.42 3.56 9.41
CA ASP A 46 4.39 2.72 8.70
C ASP A 46 3.84 2.19 7.38
N GLY A 47 2.54 1.84 7.32
CA GLY A 47 1.86 1.53 6.06
C GLY A 47 1.92 2.72 5.09
N VAL A 48 1.64 3.92 5.60
CA VAL A 48 1.70 5.15 4.80
C VAL A 48 3.10 5.43 4.26
N LYS A 49 4.15 5.24 5.07
CA LYS A 49 5.54 5.40 4.60
C LYS A 49 5.88 4.45 3.45
N MET A 50 5.39 3.22 3.47
CA MET A 50 5.58 2.27 2.38
C MET A 50 4.89 2.77 1.10
N PHE A 51 3.63 3.20 1.17
CA PHE A 51 2.93 3.74 0.00
C PHE A 51 3.60 4.97 -0.59
N VAL A 52 4.13 5.87 0.25
CA VAL A 52 4.89 7.06 -0.22
C VAL A 52 6.17 6.64 -0.96
N ARG A 53 6.89 5.62 -0.46
CA ARG A 53 8.08 5.11 -1.14
C ARG A 53 7.73 4.48 -2.49
N VAL A 54 6.69 3.65 -2.53
CA VAL A 54 6.20 3.04 -3.78
C VAL A 54 5.78 4.11 -4.79
N ALA A 55 5.02 5.13 -4.37
CA ALA A 55 4.63 6.24 -5.23
C ALA A 55 5.86 6.98 -5.81
N ARG A 56 6.86 7.27 -4.97
CA ARG A 56 8.11 7.90 -5.42
C ARG A 56 8.91 7.02 -6.39
N LEU A 57 8.91 5.70 -6.21
CA LEU A 57 9.52 4.78 -7.18
C LEU A 57 8.79 4.83 -8.53
N CYS A 58 7.46 4.82 -8.50
CA CYS A 58 6.63 4.93 -9.71
C CYS A 58 6.89 6.25 -10.46
N GLU A 59 6.97 7.37 -9.73
CA GLU A 59 7.32 8.69 -10.30
C GLU A 59 8.73 8.70 -10.88
N LEU A 60 9.71 8.12 -10.17
CA LEU A 60 11.12 8.09 -10.59
C LEU A 60 11.33 7.28 -11.86
N PHE A 61 10.65 6.14 -11.98
CA PHE A 61 10.81 5.22 -13.10
C PHE A 61 9.75 5.38 -14.19
N ASN A 62 8.80 6.31 -14.00
CA ASN A 62 7.65 6.50 -14.88
C ASN A 62 6.90 5.17 -15.14
N CYS A 63 6.61 4.44 -14.06
CA CYS A 63 5.96 3.12 -14.09
C CYS A 63 4.75 3.06 -13.14
N GLN A 64 4.04 1.93 -13.15
CA GLN A 64 2.97 1.60 -12.22
C GLN A 64 3.47 0.62 -11.14
N PRO A 65 2.78 0.48 -9.99
CA PRO A 65 3.19 -0.44 -8.94
C PRO A 65 3.35 -1.90 -9.37
N VAL A 66 2.59 -2.33 -10.38
CA VAL A 66 2.71 -3.68 -10.96
C VAL A 66 4.04 -3.92 -11.65
N ASP A 67 4.68 -2.86 -12.15
CA ASP A 67 5.97 -2.94 -12.82
C ASP A 67 7.15 -3.04 -11.82
N LEU A 68 6.88 -3.04 -10.50
CA LEU A 68 7.91 -3.11 -9.45
C LEU A 68 8.23 -4.54 -8.98
N PHE A 69 7.54 -5.55 -9.51
CA PHE A 69 7.75 -6.96 -9.14
C PHE A 69 7.49 -7.89 -10.33
N GLU A 70 8.06 -9.09 -10.27
CA GLU A 70 7.83 -10.17 -11.22
C GLU A 70 7.47 -11.45 -10.44
N GLU A 71 6.58 -12.27 -10.98
CA GLU A 71 6.24 -13.57 -10.40
C GLU A 71 7.21 -14.64 -10.91
N GLU A 72 8.03 -15.20 -10.04
CA GLU A 72 8.87 -16.35 -10.38
C GLU A 72 8.05 -17.64 -10.32
N ASN A 73 7.96 -18.36 -11.44
CA ASN A 73 7.38 -19.70 -11.47
C ASN A 73 8.36 -20.68 -10.81
N ILE A 74 8.15 -20.97 -9.53
CA ILE A 74 8.86 -22.05 -8.86
C ILE A 74 8.21 -23.37 -9.32
N ALA A 75 8.77 -23.98 -10.37
CA ALA A 75 8.46 -25.37 -10.68
C ALA A 75 8.94 -26.23 -9.49
N ASN A 76 7.99 -26.84 -8.78
CA ASN A 76 8.31 -27.85 -7.79
C ASN A 76 8.61 -29.16 -8.53
N ASP A 77 9.88 -29.42 -8.81
CA ASP A 77 10.38 -30.77 -9.09
C ASP A 77 10.45 -31.62 -7.81
#